data_AF-A0A0G0ZIE7-F1
#
_entry.id   AF-A0A0G0ZIE7-F1
#
_cell.length_a   1.000
_cell.length_b   1.000
_cell.length_c   1.000
_cell.angle_alpha   90.00
_cell.angle_beta   90.00
_cell.angle_gamma   90.00
#
_symmetry.space_group_name_H-M   'P 1'
#
loop_
_entity.id
_entity.type
_entity.pdbx_description
1 polymer ?
#
loop_
_entity_poly.entity_id
_entity_poly.type
_entity_poly.pdbx_seq_one_letter_code
_entity_poly.pdbx_strand_id
1 'polypeptide(L)'
;MSILEINPLRAFIKNLILENRDLTEHLTPTIPQLNDTMTSLDYIIHSPVDIHLYDAEGNHAGLISNPLPNSDLIAYEAELPNSYYLEYGETKYAGSDGIATTTVQLIGKELGTFTFDINETLGDEIIASTTFKDIPVTASSTLQMDIKTIFQSTSLQMDVDGDGAIDTEISSGEGVTPQELIAILKGVIKTLGLSDKNEEKLLKKVEKLEKILEKEYKKEYKKKIKTKKAFLQIIEEIKKFKKKGVLSSEEAKELIEIVEKIREGVVE
;
A
#
# COMPACT_ATOMS: atom_id res chain seq x y z
N MET A 1 -7.34 -21.42 24.57
CA MET A 1 -8.66 -21.34 25.21
C MET A 1 -9.70 -21.78 24.18
N SER A 2 -10.56 -22.74 24.50
CA SER A 2 -11.53 -23.26 23.52
C SER A 2 -12.79 -22.42 23.52
N ILE A 3 -13.35 -22.12 22.34
CA ILE A 3 -14.64 -21.43 22.25
C ILE A 3 -15.77 -22.22 22.95
N LEU A 4 -15.62 -23.55 23.06
CA LEU A 4 -16.59 -24.43 23.73
C LEU A 4 -16.60 -24.29 25.27
N GLU A 5 -15.64 -23.58 25.84
CA GLU A 5 -15.51 -23.44 27.30
C GLU A 5 -16.10 -22.14 27.84
N ILE A 6 -16.51 -21.20 26.97
CA ILE A 6 -17.07 -19.92 27.41
C ILE A 6 -18.46 -20.11 28.03
N ASN A 7 -18.70 -19.44 29.16
CA ASN A 7 -19.93 -19.61 29.94
C ASN A 7 -21.22 -19.33 29.15
N PRO A 8 -21.31 -18.26 28.32
CA PRO A 8 -22.52 -17.98 27.55
C PRO A 8 -22.85 -19.11 26.57
N LEU A 9 -21.86 -19.68 25.87
CA LEU A 9 -22.06 -20.78 24.92
C LEU A 9 -22.48 -22.07 25.61
N ARG A 10 -21.87 -22.40 26.75
CA ARG A 10 -22.26 -23.58 27.55
C ARG A 10 -23.68 -23.46 28.09
N ALA A 11 -24.08 -22.26 28.52
CA ALA A 11 -25.44 -21.99 28.95
C ALA A 11 -26.42 -22.12 27.78
N PHE A 12 -26.06 -21.64 26.60
CA PHE A 12 -26.90 -21.74 25.40
C PHE A 12 -27.11 -23.20 24.99
N ILE A 13 -26.04 -23.99 24.91
CA ILE A 13 -26.11 -25.42 24.59
C ILE A 13 -26.94 -26.17 25.63
N LYS A 14 -26.80 -25.84 26.93
CA LYS A 14 -27.62 -26.42 28.00
C LYS A 14 -29.10 -26.10 27.81
N ASN A 15 -29.44 -24.86 27.47
CA ASN A 15 -30.83 -24.47 27.21
C ASN A 15 -31.41 -25.22 26.01
N LEU A 16 -30.64 -25.40 24.93
CA LEU A 16 -31.03 -26.18 23.75
C LEU A 16 -31.35 -27.64 24.11
N ILE A 17 -30.49 -28.30 24.91
CA ILE A 17 -30.68 -29.70 25.33
C ILE A 17 -31.90 -29.87 26.22
N LEU A 18 -32.18 -28.88 27.08
CA LEU A 18 -33.30 -28.91 28.03
C LEU A 18 -34.62 -28.38 27.43
N GLU A 19 -34.65 -28.11 26.12
CA GLU A 19 -35.78 -27.49 25.41
C GLU A 19 -36.23 -26.15 26.05
N ASN A 20 -35.30 -25.47 26.72
CA ASN A 20 -35.52 -24.14 27.30
C ASN A 20 -35.26 -23.05 26.26
N ARG A 21 -36.21 -22.13 26.11
CA ARG A 21 -36.14 -21.00 25.16
C ARG A 21 -35.60 -19.71 25.77
N ASP A 22 -35.14 -19.76 27.02
CA ASP A 22 -34.51 -18.61 27.66
C ASP A 22 -33.24 -18.20 26.88
N LEU A 23 -33.19 -16.92 26.53
CA LEU A 23 -32.02 -16.32 25.91
C LEU A 23 -30.88 -16.21 26.93
N THR A 24 -29.67 -16.55 26.50
CA THR A 24 -28.46 -16.36 27.31
C THR A 24 -27.86 -14.99 27.10
N GLU A 25 -26.86 -14.64 27.92
CA GLU A 25 -26.08 -13.42 27.77
C GLU A 25 -25.58 -13.25 26.32
N HIS A 26 -25.69 -12.03 25.77
CA HIS A 26 -25.36 -11.65 24.39
C HIS A 26 -26.28 -12.20 23.28
N LEU A 27 -27.38 -12.91 23.59
CA LEU A 27 -28.41 -13.27 22.61
C LEU A 27 -29.64 -12.36 22.75
N THR A 28 -29.99 -11.66 21.69
CA THR A 28 -31.17 -10.80 21.64
C THR A 28 -32.18 -11.30 20.60
N PRO A 29 -33.49 -11.12 20.83
CA PRO A 29 -34.52 -11.48 19.85
C PRO A 29 -34.59 -10.45 18.70
N THR A 30 -33.94 -9.30 18.87
CA THR A 30 -33.86 -8.22 17.89
C THR A 30 -32.48 -8.21 17.25
N ILE A 31 -32.46 -7.93 15.96
CA ILE A 31 -31.23 -7.63 15.23
C ILE A 31 -30.64 -6.34 15.82
N PRO A 32 -29.34 -6.33 16.19
CA PRO A 32 -28.67 -5.10 16.60
C PRO A 32 -28.86 -4.01 15.55
N GLN A 33 -29.21 -2.80 15.99
CA GLN A 33 -29.30 -1.67 15.09
C GLN A 33 -27.87 -1.20 14.79
N LEU A 34 -27.50 -1.21 13.50
CA LEU A 34 -26.28 -0.56 13.06
C LEU A 34 -26.42 0.95 13.28
N ASN A 35 -25.31 1.57 13.65
CA ASN A 35 -25.22 3.02 13.74
C ASN A 35 -23.93 3.47 13.06
N ASP A 36 -23.84 4.76 12.74
CA ASP A 36 -22.75 5.34 11.95
C ASP A 36 -21.36 5.24 12.59
N THR A 37 -21.25 4.72 13.83
CA THR A 37 -19.97 4.47 14.52
C THR A 37 -19.51 3.02 14.44
N MET A 38 -20.32 2.13 13.85
CA MET A 38 -20.01 0.71 13.65
C MET A 38 -19.52 0.43 12.23
N THR A 39 -18.69 1.34 11.69
CA THR A 39 -18.08 1.13 10.37
C THR A 39 -16.91 0.15 10.46
N SER A 40 -16.60 -0.49 9.34
CA SER A 40 -15.40 -1.32 9.18
C SER A 40 -14.61 -0.85 7.96
N LEU A 41 -13.30 -1.06 7.99
CA LEU A 41 -12.40 -0.77 6.89
C LEU A 41 -11.90 -2.10 6.32
N ASP A 42 -12.14 -2.31 5.02
CA ASP A 42 -11.67 -3.45 4.26
C ASP A 42 -10.55 -3.00 3.31
N TYR A 43 -9.38 -3.58 3.50
CA TYR A 43 -8.15 -3.30 2.78
C TYR A 43 -7.89 -4.39 1.75
N ILE A 44 -7.74 -4.02 0.48
CA ILE A 44 -7.44 -4.93 -0.62
C ILE A 44 -6.13 -4.49 -1.24
N ILE A 45 -5.10 -5.32 -1.13
CA ILE A 45 -3.77 -5.03 -1.66
C ILE A 45 -3.42 -6.04 -2.74
N HIS A 46 -3.05 -5.52 -3.90
CA HIS A 46 -2.46 -6.31 -4.98
C HIS A 46 -0.94 -6.35 -4.83
N SER A 47 -0.33 -7.49 -5.14
CA SER A 47 1.14 -7.68 -5.13
C SER A 47 1.89 -6.58 -5.91
N PRO A 48 3.16 -6.28 -5.57
CA PRO A 48 4.08 -7.04 -4.72
C PRO A 48 4.30 -6.43 -3.32
N VAL A 49 3.20 -6.19 -2.59
CA VAL A 49 3.23 -5.56 -1.26
C VAL A 49 2.57 -6.48 -0.23
N ASP A 50 3.12 -6.47 0.99
CA ASP A 50 2.47 -7.02 2.17
C ASP A 50 1.80 -5.91 2.99
N ILE A 51 0.70 -6.24 3.64
CA ILE A 51 -0.05 -5.34 4.51
C ILE A 51 0.07 -5.79 5.96
N HIS A 52 0.32 -4.81 6.84
CA HIS A 52 0.36 -4.96 8.28
C HIS A 52 -0.51 -3.86 8.89
N LEU A 53 -1.36 -4.23 9.84
CA LEU A 53 -2.22 -3.30 10.58
C LEU A 53 -1.79 -3.25 12.03
N TYR A 54 -1.81 -2.06 12.63
CA TYR A 54 -1.52 -1.85 14.03
C TYR A 54 -2.54 -0.93 14.69
N ASP A 55 -2.86 -1.18 15.96
CA ASP A 55 -3.60 -0.25 16.80
C ASP A 55 -2.68 0.56 17.73
N ALA A 56 -3.27 1.43 18.54
CA ALA A 56 -2.52 2.31 19.46
C ALA A 56 -1.81 1.53 20.58
N GLU A 57 -2.28 0.33 20.91
CA GLU A 57 -1.70 -0.57 21.90
C GLU A 57 -0.56 -1.42 21.31
N GLY A 58 -0.39 -1.39 19.98
CA GLY A 58 0.62 -2.16 19.26
C GLY A 58 0.21 -3.60 18.97
N ASN A 59 -1.07 -3.94 19.09
CA ASN A 59 -1.58 -5.21 18.56
C ASN A 59 -1.42 -5.20 17.05
N HIS A 60 -1.21 -6.37 16.45
CA HIS A 60 -0.90 -6.49 15.03
C HIS A 60 -1.86 -7.43 14.30
N ALA A 61 -2.14 -7.12 13.03
CA ALA A 61 -2.81 -8.03 12.10
C ALA A 61 -2.06 -8.03 10.76
N GLY A 62 -1.68 -9.23 10.30
CA GLY A 62 -0.82 -9.38 9.14
C GLY A 62 0.05 -10.63 9.23
N LEU A 63 1.00 -10.74 8.30
CA LEU A 63 1.96 -11.85 8.29
C LEU A 63 2.92 -11.77 9.48
N ILE A 64 3.26 -12.93 10.04
CA ILE A 64 4.25 -13.05 11.10
C ILE A 64 5.39 -13.98 10.68
N SER A 65 6.51 -13.88 11.40
CA SER A 65 7.62 -14.82 11.23
C SER A 65 7.14 -16.25 11.43
N ASN A 66 7.52 -17.14 10.52
CA ASN A 66 7.13 -18.54 10.60
C ASN A 66 7.60 -19.14 11.94
N PRO A 67 6.68 -19.60 12.81
CA PRO A 67 7.04 -20.18 14.10
C PRO A 67 7.79 -21.51 13.98
N LEU A 68 7.79 -22.13 12.79
CA LEU A 68 8.49 -23.37 12.46
C LEU A 68 9.54 -23.12 11.37
N PRO A 69 10.79 -22.77 11.73
CA PRO A 69 11.80 -22.26 10.80
C PRO A 69 12.23 -23.24 9.68
N ASN A 70 11.86 -24.52 9.78
CA ASN A 70 12.14 -25.55 8.76
C ASN A 70 10.91 -25.90 7.91
N SER A 71 9.86 -25.08 7.97
CA SER A 71 8.62 -25.27 7.22
C SER A 71 8.43 -24.13 6.22
N ASP A 72 7.69 -24.41 5.15
CA ASP A 72 7.15 -23.46 4.19
C ASP A 72 5.83 -22.82 4.65
N LEU A 73 5.41 -23.06 5.89
CA LEU A 73 4.20 -22.47 6.46
C LEU A 73 4.30 -20.95 6.52
N ILE A 74 3.31 -20.30 5.92
CA ILE A 74 3.04 -18.87 6.09
C ILE A 74 2.11 -18.74 7.28
N ALA A 75 2.52 -17.94 8.27
CA ALA A 75 1.73 -17.67 9.47
C ALA A 75 1.28 -16.21 9.46
N TYR A 76 0.10 -15.97 10.00
CA TYR A 76 -0.47 -14.64 10.18
C TYR A 76 -1.22 -14.57 11.50
N GLU A 77 -1.47 -13.36 11.97
CA GLU A 77 -2.26 -13.08 13.17
C GLU A 77 -3.26 -11.96 12.93
N ALA A 78 -4.22 -11.83 13.85
CA ALA A 78 -5.28 -10.84 13.83
C ALA A 78 -5.60 -10.46 15.28
N GLU A 79 -4.66 -9.77 15.93
CA GLU A 79 -4.75 -9.40 17.35
C GLU A 79 -5.52 -8.09 17.57
N LEU A 80 -5.75 -7.31 16.51
CA LEU A 80 -6.64 -6.15 16.58
C LEU A 80 -8.09 -6.62 16.76
N PRO A 81 -8.88 -5.96 17.63
CA PRO A 81 -10.32 -6.22 17.73
C PRO A 81 -11.01 -6.11 16.37
N ASN A 82 -11.90 -7.07 16.08
CA ASN A 82 -12.67 -7.14 14.83
C ASN A 82 -11.81 -7.11 13.54
N SER A 83 -10.53 -7.50 13.63
CA SER A 83 -9.65 -7.56 12.48
C SER A 83 -9.60 -8.94 11.82
N TYR A 84 -9.09 -8.96 10.59
CA TYR A 84 -8.80 -10.19 9.88
C TYR A 84 -7.64 -9.99 8.90
N TYR A 85 -7.03 -11.10 8.47
CA TYR A 85 -6.07 -11.17 7.38
C TYR A 85 -6.34 -12.43 6.55
N LEU A 86 -6.34 -12.31 5.23
CA LEU A 86 -6.53 -13.38 4.26
C LEU A 86 -5.65 -13.13 3.04
N GLU A 87 -5.14 -14.19 2.44
CA GLU A 87 -4.32 -14.11 1.23
C GLU A 87 -4.81 -15.13 0.20
N TYR A 88 -5.13 -14.65 -1.00
CA TYR A 88 -5.62 -15.46 -2.11
C TYR A 88 -4.84 -15.12 -3.38
N GLY A 89 -3.90 -16.00 -3.74
CA GLY A 89 -3.05 -15.80 -4.91
C GLY A 89 -2.18 -14.56 -4.74
N GLU A 90 -2.38 -13.55 -5.59
CA GLU A 90 -1.61 -12.30 -5.59
C GLU A 90 -2.30 -11.15 -4.84
N THR A 91 -3.49 -11.40 -4.26
CA THR A 91 -4.28 -10.40 -3.54
C THR A 91 -4.33 -10.74 -2.05
N LYS A 92 -4.09 -9.74 -1.20
CA LYS A 92 -4.27 -9.85 0.25
C LYS A 92 -5.43 -8.97 0.68
N TYR A 93 -6.14 -9.46 1.69
CA TYR A 93 -7.28 -8.81 2.29
C TYR A 93 -6.99 -8.67 3.77
N ALA A 94 -7.16 -7.48 4.31
CA ALA A 94 -7.12 -7.25 5.73
C ALA A 94 -8.28 -6.34 6.12
N GLY A 95 -8.66 -6.31 7.39
CA GLY A 95 -9.67 -5.38 7.85
C GLY A 95 -9.50 -4.98 9.30
N SER A 96 -10.07 -3.84 9.65
CA SER A 96 -10.18 -3.33 11.01
C SER A 96 -11.54 -2.68 11.22
N ASP A 97 -11.93 -2.46 12.48
CA ASP A 97 -13.08 -1.58 12.74
C ASP A 97 -12.72 -0.09 12.54
N GLY A 98 -13.75 0.75 12.39
CA GLY A 98 -13.63 2.20 12.28
C GLY A 98 -13.75 2.92 13.64
N ILE A 99 -13.65 2.20 14.76
CA ILE A 99 -13.85 2.78 16.10
C ILE A 99 -12.61 3.59 16.50
N ALA A 100 -11.43 2.98 16.33
CA ALA A 100 -10.14 3.57 16.61
C ALA A 100 -9.37 3.90 15.32
N THR A 101 -8.28 4.65 15.46
CA THR A 101 -7.35 4.86 14.35
C THR A 101 -6.47 3.63 14.21
N THR A 102 -6.40 3.10 12.99
CA THR A 102 -5.51 2.00 12.60
C THR A 102 -4.33 2.56 11.83
N THR A 103 -3.12 2.15 12.19
CA THR A 103 -1.93 2.38 11.37
C THR A 103 -1.80 1.25 10.36
N VAL A 104 -1.91 1.60 9.08
CA VAL A 104 -1.68 0.68 7.97
C VAL A 104 -0.24 0.85 7.51
N GLN A 105 0.52 -0.25 7.53
CA GLN A 105 1.88 -0.33 7.03
C GLN A 105 1.94 -1.29 5.84
N LEU A 106 2.54 -0.82 4.75
CA LEU A 106 2.74 -1.57 3.52
C LEU A 106 4.23 -1.79 3.29
N ILE A 107 4.64 -3.03 3.06
CA ILE A 107 6.04 -3.40 2.85
C ILE A 107 6.21 -3.97 1.45
N GLY A 108 7.00 -3.30 0.61
CA GLY A 108 7.34 -3.77 -0.74
C GLY A 108 8.21 -5.03 -0.70
N LYS A 109 7.97 -5.95 -1.63
CA LYS A 109 8.70 -7.24 -1.72
C LYS A 109 9.69 -7.32 -2.87
N GLU A 110 9.36 -6.66 -3.96
CA GLU A 110 10.16 -6.64 -5.16
C GLU A 110 9.90 -5.34 -5.92
N LEU A 111 10.71 -5.12 -6.95
CA LEU A 111 10.49 -4.01 -7.88
C LEU A 111 9.25 -4.30 -8.75
N GLY A 112 8.26 -3.44 -8.67
CA GLY A 112 7.04 -3.54 -9.46
C GLY A 112 6.05 -2.43 -9.11
N THR A 113 4.78 -2.63 -9.44
CA THR A 113 3.70 -1.69 -9.11
C THR A 113 2.59 -2.39 -8.36
N PHE A 114 2.03 -1.75 -7.33
CA PHE A 114 0.89 -2.26 -6.59
C PHE A 114 -0.33 -1.34 -6.71
N THR A 115 -1.49 -1.89 -6.38
CA THR A 115 -2.73 -1.15 -6.18
C THR A 115 -3.29 -1.48 -4.81
N PHE A 116 -3.73 -0.46 -4.09
CA PHE A 116 -4.31 -0.57 -2.76
C PHE A 116 -5.68 0.09 -2.72
N ASP A 117 -6.71 -0.72 -2.47
CA ASP A 117 -8.09 -0.27 -2.32
C ASP A 117 -8.49 -0.33 -0.85
N ILE A 118 -9.28 0.65 -0.43
CA ILE A 118 -9.87 0.72 0.91
C ILE A 118 -11.37 0.93 0.72
N ASN A 119 -12.18 0.05 1.31
CA ASN A 119 -13.63 0.22 1.39
C ASN A 119 -14.02 0.48 2.85
N GLU A 120 -14.87 1.47 3.07
CA GLU A 120 -15.52 1.69 4.35
C GLU A 120 -16.93 1.12 4.26
N THR A 121 -17.27 0.23 5.17
CA THR A 121 -18.54 -0.51 5.18
C THR A 121 -19.34 -0.22 6.45
N LEU A 122 -20.67 -0.22 6.32
CA LEU A 122 -21.60 -0.21 7.43
C LEU A 122 -22.47 -1.48 7.32
N GLY A 123 -22.09 -2.52 8.05
CA GLY A 123 -22.64 -3.86 7.81
C GLY A 123 -22.22 -4.38 6.43
N ASP A 124 -23.18 -4.72 5.58
CA ASP A 124 -22.93 -5.25 4.24
C ASP A 124 -22.87 -4.16 3.14
N GLU A 125 -23.07 -2.89 3.50
CA GLU A 125 -23.11 -1.77 2.55
C GLU A 125 -21.77 -1.02 2.52
N ILE A 126 -21.20 -0.84 1.33
CA ILE A 126 -20.05 0.04 1.12
C ILE A 126 -20.54 1.49 1.11
N ILE A 127 -20.10 2.29 2.08
CA ILE A 127 -20.49 3.69 2.24
C ILE A 127 -19.45 4.68 1.70
N ALA A 128 -18.19 4.24 1.57
CA ALA A 128 -17.12 4.99 0.92
C ALA A 128 -16.06 4.02 0.37
N SER A 129 -15.32 4.47 -0.63
CA SER A 129 -14.14 3.76 -1.13
C SER A 129 -13.07 4.73 -1.60
N THR A 130 -11.82 4.28 -1.52
CA THR A 130 -10.68 5.01 -2.07
C THR A 130 -9.62 4.04 -2.57
N THR A 131 -8.79 4.51 -3.49
CA THR A 131 -7.82 3.68 -4.22
C THR A 131 -6.49 4.41 -4.35
N PHE A 132 -5.39 3.70 -4.22
CA PHE A 132 -4.03 4.11 -4.56
C PHE A 132 -3.53 3.19 -5.66
N LYS A 133 -3.64 3.65 -6.90
CA LYS A 133 -3.43 2.80 -8.06
C LYS A 133 -2.04 2.96 -8.65
N ASP A 134 -1.48 1.85 -9.13
CA ASP A 134 -0.29 1.86 -10.00
C ASP A 134 0.97 2.44 -9.33
N ILE A 135 1.09 2.29 -8.00
CA ILE A 135 2.19 2.85 -7.21
C ILE A 135 3.45 1.99 -7.38
N PRO A 136 4.56 2.53 -7.90
CA PRO A 136 5.81 1.78 -7.99
C PRO A 136 6.43 1.55 -6.61
N VAL A 137 6.94 0.35 -6.35
CA VAL A 137 7.60 -0.05 -5.10
C VAL A 137 8.88 -0.83 -5.36
N THR A 138 9.71 -0.94 -4.34
CA THR A 138 10.87 -1.82 -4.30
C THR A 138 10.85 -2.67 -3.04
N ALA A 139 11.76 -3.64 -2.93
CA ALA A 139 11.91 -4.49 -1.74
C ALA A 139 12.33 -3.72 -0.47
N SER A 140 12.85 -2.50 -0.60
CA SER A 140 13.18 -1.62 0.53
C SER A 140 12.07 -0.62 0.84
N SER A 141 11.03 -0.55 0.01
CA SER A 141 10.01 0.48 0.16
C SER A 141 9.06 0.16 1.32
N THR A 142 8.82 1.15 2.16
CA THR A 142 7.83 1.11 3.23
C THR A 142 6.85 2.24 3.04
N LEU A 143 5.56 1.94 3.08
CA LEU A 143 4.51 2.95 3.10
C LEU A 143 3.72 2.87 4.40
N GLN A 144 3.25 4.01 4.88
CA GLN A 144 2.45 4.10 6.08
C GLN A 144 1.32 5.12 5.93
N MET A 145 0.18 4.83 6.54
CA MET A 145 -0.91 5.79 6.76
C MET A 145 -1.61 5.48 8.08
N ASP A 146 -2.15 6.53 8.70
CA ASP A 146 -3.09 6.39 9.82
C ASP A 146 -4.49 6.67 9.30
N ILE A 147 -5.42 5.74 9.54
CA ILE A 147 -6.80 5.83 9.05
C ILE A 147 -7.79 5.44 10.13
N LYS A 148 -8.87 6.20 10.24
CA LYS A 148 -10.05 5.83 11.03
C LYS A 148 -11.29 5.72 10.16
N THR A 149 -11.47 6.66 9.24
CA THR A 149 -12.50 6.64 8.20
C THR A 149 -11.93 7.19 6.90
N ILE A 150 -12.53 6.88 5.75
CA ILE A 150 -12.02 7.34 4.45
C ILE A 150 -12.19 8.86 4.27
N PHE A 151 -13.19 9.46 4.92
CA PHE A 151 -13.47 10.88 4.84
C PHE A 151 -12.47 11.77 5.60
N GLN A 152 -11.69 11.19 6.49
CA GLN A 152 -10.54 11.88 7.07
C GLN A 152 -9.44 11.83 6.02
N SER A 153 -8.96 12.99 5.57
CA SER A 153 -7.94 13.08 4.50
C SER A 153 -6.79 12.13 4.81
N THR A 154 -6.63 11.11 3.98
CA THR A 154 -5.61 10.07 4.15
C THR A 154 -4.62 10.12 3.00
N SER A 155 -3.34 10.09 3.35
CA SER A 155 -2.23 10.06 2.42
C SER A 155 -1.29 8.92 2.81
N LEU A 156 -0.72 8.27 1.80
CA LEU A 156 0.31 7.25 1.99
C LEU A 156 1.68 7.94 2.03
N GLN A 157 2.31 7.91 3.18
CA GLN A 157 3.69 8.35 3.34
C GLN A 157 4.59 7.21 2.86
N MET A 158 5.51 7.48 1.94
CA MET A 158 6.38 6.47 1.34
C MET A 158 7.85 6.81 1.58
N ASP A 159 8.56 5.87 2.16
CA ASP A 159 10.02 5.74 2.11
C ASP A 159 10.32 4.70 1.02
N VAL A 160 10.96 5.13 -0.07
CA VAL A 160 11.18 4.26 -1.23
C VAL A 160 12.47 3.45 -1.06
N ASP A 161 13.50 4.07 -0.50
CA ASP A 161 14.86 3.53 -0.45
C ASP A 161 15.23 2.87 0.89
N GLY A 162 14.37 2.98 1.90
CA GLY A 162 14.53 2.38 3.21
C GLY A 162 15.51 3.15 4.10
N ASP A 163 15.75 4.43 3.84
CA ASP A 163 16.65 5.27 4.65
C ASP A 163 15.98 5.84 5.92
N GLY A 164 14.67 5.61 6.07
CA GLY A 164 13.84 6.07 7.19
C GLY A 164 13.30 7.49 7.02
N ALA A 165 13.62 8.19 5.93
CA ALA A 165 13.02 9.47 5.58
C ALA A 165 11.88 9.28 4.58
N ILE A 166 10.82 10.08 4.72
CA ILE A 166 9.72 10.08 3.77
C ILE A 166 10.17 10.78 2.48
N ASP A 167 10.19 10.03 1.38
CA ASP A 167 10.51 10.53 0.04
C ASP A 167 9.32 11.26 -0.59
N THR A 168 8.11 10.73 -0.39
CA THR A 168 6.89 11.28 -0.98
C THR A 168 5.64 10.96 -0.17
N GLU A 169 4.60 11.75 -0.39
CA GLU A 169 3.28 11.59 0.19
C GLU A 169 2.28 11.47 -0.96
N ILE A 170 1.62 10.32 -1.06
CA ILE A 170 0.75 9.97 -2.17
C ILE A 170 -0.69 10.20 -1.71
N SER A 171 -1.41 11.05 -2.45
CA SER A 171 -2.85 11.23 -2.23
C SER A 171 -3.63 10.09 -2.88
N SER A 172 -4.77 9.73 -2.31
CA SER A 172 -5.63 8.74 -2.93
C SER A 172 -6.19 9.21 -4.27
N GLY A 173 -6.27 8.31 -5.24
CA GLY A 173 -6.82 8.56 -6.57
C GLY A 173 -6.43 7.51 -7.61
N GLU A 174 -6.99 7.67 -8.81
CA GLU A 174 -6.69 6.86 -10.00
C GLU A 174 -5.32 7.23 -10.60
N GLY A 175 -4.26 7.01 -9.81
CA GLY A 175 -2.87 7.14 -10.24
C GLY A 175 -2.07 8.17 -9.46
N VAL A 176 -0.75 8.12 -9.71
CA VAL A 176 0.26 8.92 -9.01
C VAL A 176 0.54 10.20 -9.79
N THR A 177 0.67 11.33 -9.09
CA THR A 177 1.00 12.59 -9.75
C THR A 177 2.42 12.54 -10.35
N PRO A 178 2.71 13.34 -11.40
CA PRO A 178 4.05 13.37 -11.96
C PRO A 178 5.15 13.74 -10.96
N GLN A 179 4.83 14.57 -9.96
CA GLN A 179 5.74 14.99 -8.90
C GLN A 179 6.04 13.82 -7.94
N GLU A 180 5.00 13.11 -7.49
CA GLU A 180 5.14 11.90 -6.68
C GLU A 180 5.95 10.83 -7.43
N LEU A 181 5.64 10.54 -8.70
CA LEU A 181 6.40 9.57 -9.50
C LEU A 181 7.87 9.96 -9.68
N ILE A 182 8.21 11.26 -9.74
CA ILE A 182 9.60 11.71 -9.81
C ILE A 182 10.34 11.43 -8.50
N ALA A 183 9.69 11.66 -7.36
CA ALA A 183 10.24 11.33 -6.05
C ALA A 183 10.47 9.82 -5.92
N ILE A 184 9.46 9.01 -6.29
CA ILE A 184 9.56 7.55 -6.34
C ILE A 184 10.71 7.10 -7.25
N LEU A 185 10.81 7.65 -8.46
CA LEU A 185 11.89 7.31 -9.39
C LEU A 185 13.29 7.58 -8.80
N LYS A 186 13.47 8.68 -8.05
CA LYS A 186 14.74 8.98 -7.38
C LYS A 186 15.05 7.93 -6.31
N GLY A 187 14.08 7.57 -5.49
CA GLY A 187 14.21 6.54 -4.47
C GLY A 187 14.58 5.19 -5.10
N VAL A 188 13.82 4.74 -6.10
CA VAL A 188 14.11 3.49 -6.85
C VAL A 188 15.54 3.49 -7.39
N ILE A 189 16.04 4.60 -7.95
CA ILE A 189 17.41 4.65 -8.48
C ILE A 189 18.47 4.34 -7.40
N LYS A 190 18.25 4.77 -6.15
CA LYS A 190 19.18 4.55 -5.03
C LYS A 190 19.18 3.08 -4.56
N THR A 191 18.09 2.33 -4.79
CA THR A 191 17.98 0.92 -4.33
C THR A 191 18.64 -0.08 -5.29
N LEU A 192 18.95 0.33 -6.51
CA LEU A 192 19.48 -0.53 -7.58
C LEU A 192 20.94 -0.98 -7.37
N GLY A 193 21.60 -0.58 -6.27
CA GLY A 193 22.98 -0.96 -5.97
C GLY A 193 23.99 -0.48 -7.03
N LEU A 194 23.71 0.66 -7.66
CA LEU A 194 24.57 1.26 -8.67
C LEU A 194 25.87 1.80 -8.03
N SER A 195 26.97 1.81 -8.78
CA SER A 195 28.15 2.58 -8.35
C SER A 195 27.79 4.07 -8.22
N ASP A 196 28.34 4.78 -7.23
CA ASP A 196 28.08 6.21 -6.96
C ASP A 196 28.06 7.07 -8.23
N LYS A 197 29.02 6.84 -9.13
CA LYS A 197 29.13 7.57 -10.39
C LYS A 197 27.95 7.36 -11.34
N ASN A 198 27.42 6.14 -11.42
CA ASN A 198 26.32 5.79 -12.31
C ASN A 198 24.98 6.23 -11.70
N GLU A 199 24.82 6.07 -10.39
CA GLU A 199 23.67 6.57 -9.63
C GLU A 199 23.55 8.08 -9.76
N GLU A 200 24.60 8.82 -9.39
CA GLU A 200 24.64 10.29 -9.45
C GLU A 200 24.37 10.78 -10.88
N LYS A 201 24.79 10.02 -11.89
CA LYS A 201 24.53 10.35 -13.29
C LYS A 201 23.04 10.24 -13.66
N LEU A 202 22.33 9.23 -13.17
CA LEU A 202 20.88 9.08 -13.38
C LEU A 202 20.12 10.13 -12.56
N LEU A 203 20.44 10.29 -11.28
CA LEU A 203 19.82 11.29 -10.41
C LEU A 203 19.95 12.71 -11.00
N LYS A 204 21.13 13.10 -11.47
CA LYS A 204 21.33 14.39 -12.16
C LYS A 204 20.49 14.58 -13.40
N LYS A 205 20.05 13.50 -14.07
CA LYS A 205 19.13 13.60 -15.23
C LYS A 205 17.69 13.74 -14.76
N VAL A 206 17.28 13.01 -13.72
CA VAL A 206 15.96 13.13 -13.10
C VAL A 206 15.77 14.52 -12.49
N GLU A 207 16.75 15.05 -11.76
CA GLU A 207 16.72 16.43 -11.24
C GLU A 207 16.61 17.48 -12.35
N LYS A 208 17.25 17.24 -13.51
CA LYS A 208 17.11 18.13 -14.66
C LYS A 208 15.69 18.08 -15.24
N LEU A 209 15.07 16.90 -15.27
CA LEU A 209 13.68 16.74 -15.68
C LEU A 209 12.76 17.50 -14.72
N GLU A 210 12.87 17.26 -13.41
CA GLU A 210 12.11 17.96 -12.37
C GLU A 210 12.22 19.50 -12.51
N LYS A 211 13.45 20.03 -12.56
CA LYS A 211 13.71 21.47 -12.80
C LYS A 211 13.16 21.98 -14.14
N ILE A 212 12.96 21.11 -15.13
CA ILE A 212 12.34 21.47 -16.41
C ILE A 212 10.82 21.52 -16.26
N LEU A 213 10.23 20.64 -15.45
CA LEU A 213 8.78 20.59 -15.21
C LEU A 213 8.30 21.75 -14.34
N GLU A 214 9.07 22.14 -13.33
CA GLU A 214 8.80 23.28 -12.45
C GLU A 214 8.93 24.64 -13.17
N LYS A 215 9.67 24.69 -14.29
CA LYS A 215 9.88 25.96 -15.00
C LYS A 215 8.60 26.43 -15.68
N GLU A 216 8.27 27.69 -15.45
CA GLU A 216 7.30 28.41 -16.27
C GLU A 216 7.88 28.76 -17.64
N TYR A 217 7.15 28.42 -18.70
CA TYR A 217 7.56 28.71 -20.07
C TYR A 217 6.66 29.77 -20.70
N LYS A 218 7.27 30.83 -21.23
CA LYS A 218 6.57 31.84 -22.05
C LYS A 218 5.88 31.26 -23.29
N LYS A 219 6.31 30.09 -23.76
CA LYS A 219 5.74 29.40 -24.92
C LYS A 219 5.62 27.91 -24.63
N GLU A 220 4.40 27.39 -24.70
CA GLU A 220 4.07 25.98 -24.42
C GLU A 220 4.84 25.00 -25.31
N TYR A 221 5.01 25.30 -26.60
CA TYR A 221 5.78 24.44 -27.52
C TYR A 221 7.23 24.22 -27.03
N LYS A 222 7.86 25.24 -26.43
CA LYS A 222 9.23 25.14 -25.90
C LYS A 222 9.28 24.24 -24.67
N LYS A 223 8.23 24.28 -23.83
CA LYS A 223 8.05 23.36 -22.70
C LYS A 223 8.04 21.93 -23.24
N LYS A 224 7.09 21.61 -24.13
CA LYS A 224 6.92 20.26 -24.71
C LYS A 224 8.22 19.72 -25.34
N ILE A 225 8.96 20.52 -26.11
CA ILE A 225 10.24 20.07 -26.72
C ILE A 225 11.31 19.76 -25.66
N LYS A 226 11.51 20.64 -24.67
CA LYS A 226 12.55 20.43 -23.65
C LYS A 226 12.22 19.25 -22.75
N THR A 227 10.96 19.12 -22.36
CA THR A 227 10.45 18.00 -21.57
C THR A 227 10.64 16.68 -22.32
N LYS A 228 10.20 16.57 -23.58
CA LYS A 228 10.44 15.37 -24.41
C LYS A 228 11.92 15.01 -24.51
N LYS A 229 12.79 16.00 -24.69
CA LYS A 229 14.24 15.77 -24.75
C LYS A 229 14.80 15.25 -23.43
N ALA A 230 14.33 15.75 -22.29
CA ALA A 230 14.78 15.29 -20.97
C ALA A 230 14.38 13.82 -20.72
N PHE A 231 13.15 13.44 -21.04
CA PHE A 231 12.69 12.05 -20.98
C PHE A 231 13.54 11.11 -21.84
N LEU A 232 13.79 11.47 -23.10
CA LEU A 232 14.64 10.67 -23.99
C LEU A 232 16.05 10.48 -23.41
N GLN A 233 16.63 11.51 -22.81
CA GLN A 233 17.97 11.42 -22.21
C GLN A 233 18.04 10.48 -21.01
N ILE A 234 16.95 10.32 -20.26
CA ILE A 234 16.86 9.36 -19.15
C ILE A 234 16.76 7.95 -19.72
N ILE A 235 15.82 7.71 -20.64
CA ILE A 235 15.58 6.40 -21.27
C ILE A 235 16.83 5.88 -22.01
N GLU A 236 17.53 6.74 -22.75
CA GLU A 236 18.78 6.37 -23.42
C GLU A 236 19.88 5.97 -22.43
N GLU A 237 19.93 6.63 -21.26
CA GLU A 237 20.91 6.28 -20.24
C GLU A 237 20.57 4.94 -19.58
N ILE A 238 19.30 4.70 -19.23
CA ILE A 238 18.84 3.40 -18.71
C ILE A 238 19.16 2.29 -19.71
N LYS A 239 18.84 2.48 -21.00
CA LYS A 239 19.18 1.51 -22.07
C LYS A 239 20.68 1.28 -22.18
N LYS A 240 21.51 2.31 -21.98
CA LYS A 240 22.96 2.18 -21.98
C LYS A 240 23.46 1.40 -20.76
N PHE A 241 22.87 1.60 -19.60
CA PHE A 241 23.22 0.87 -18.38
C PHE A 241 22.86 -0.61 -18.51
N LYS A 242 21.67 -0.93 -19.05
CA LYS A 242 21.31 -2.30 -19.44
C LYS A 242 22.35 -2.94 -20.37
N LYS A 243 22.71 -2.26 -21.47
CA LYS A 243 23.70 -2.77 -22.43
C LYS A 243 25.09 -3.02 -21.82
N LYS A 244 25.42 -2.33 -20.73
CA LYS A 244 26.69 -2.47 -20.01
C LYS A 244 26.64 -3.51 -18.89
N GLY A 245 25.49 -4.15 -18.66
CA GLY A 245 25.28 -5.05 -17.53
C GLY A 245 25.26 -4.35 -16.18
N VAL A 246 24.99 -3.05 -16.16
CA VAL A 246 24.87 -2.25 -14.92
C VAL A 246 23.47 -2.39 -14.32
N LEU A 247 22.47 -2.60 -15.17
CA LEU A 247 21.09 -2.91 -14.78
C LEU A 247 20.70 -4.23 -15.43
N SER A 248 19.90 -5.02 -14.72
CA SER A 248 19.19 -6.18 -15.25
C SER A 248 18.18 -5.77 -16.33
N SER A 249 17.60 -6.77 -17.01
CA SER A 249 16.59 -6.49 -18.03
C SER A 249 15.31 -5.98 -17.43
N GLU A 250 14.98 -6.48 -16.25
CA GLU A 250 13.80 -6.23 -15.43
C GLU A 250 13.88 -4.83 -14.83
N GLU A 251 14.96 -4.48 -14.10
CA GLU A 251 15.14 -3.14 -13.53
C GLU A 251 15.11 -2.04 -14.60
N ALA A 252 15.75 -2.29 -15.75
CA ALA A 252 15.74 -1.34 -16.84
C ALA A 252 14.35 -1.17 -17.48
N LYS A 253 13.52 -2.22 -17.46
CA LYS A 253 12.14 -2.17 -17.95
C LYS A 253 11.27 -1.36 -16.99
N GLU A 254 11.29 -1.70 -15.70
CA GLU A 254 10.52 -1.02 -14.64
C GLU A 254 10.85 0.48 -14.57
N LEU A 255 12.14 0.84 -14.60
CA LEU A 255 12.54 2.26 -14.63
C LEU A 255 12.01 2.99 -15.87
N ILE A 256 12.00 2.34 -17.04
CA ILE A 256 11.46 2.95 -18.26
C ILE A 256 9.95 3.12 -18.11
N GLU A 257 9.23 2.16 -17.53
CA GLU A 257 7.79 2.25 -17.31
C GLU A 257 7.42 3.41 -16.38
N ILE A 258 8.15 3.59 -15.26
CA ILE A 258 7.97 4.75 -14.38
C ILE A 258 8.20 6.06 -15.15
N VAL A 259 9.29 6.13 -15.93
CA VAL A 259 9.63 7.32 -16.73
C VAL A 259 8.58 7.63 -17.80
N GLU A 260 7.99 6.61 -18.41
CA GLU A 260 6.92 6.76 -19.40
C GLU A 260 5.60 7.20 -18.75
N LYS A 261 5.23 6.65 -17.58
CA LYS A 261 4.07 7.11 -16.79
C LYS A 261 4.17 8.60 -16.45
N ILE A 262 5.34 9.08 -16.01
CA ILE A 262 5.57 10.52 -15.77
C ILE A 262 5.42 11.32 -17.07
N ARG A 263 5.89 10.78 -18.20
CA ARG A 263 5.81 11.47 -19.50
C ARG A 263 4.37 11.66 -19.94
N GLU A 264 3.53 10.63 -19.80
CA GLU A 264 2.11 10.68 -20.15
C GLU A 264 1.38 11.75 -19.34
N GLY A 265 1.61 11.82 -18.02
CA GLY A 265 0.98 12.82 -17.15
C GLY A 265 1.40 14.28 -17.37
N VAL A 266 2.44 14.57 -18.18
CA VAL A 266 3.00 15.94 -18.30
C VAL A 266 3.15 16.44 -19.75
N VAL A 267 3.14 15.56 -20.74
CA VAL A 267 3.44 15.92 -22.14
C VAL A 267 2.21 15.96 -23.03
N GLU A 268 1.13 15.28 -22.64
CA GLU A 268 -0.19 15.41 -23.29
C GLU A 268 -0.78 16.79 -23.01
#